data_AF-A0A354IH70-F1
#
_entry.id   AF-A0A354IH70-F1
#
_cell.length_a   1.000
_cell.length_b   1.000
_cell.length_c   1.000
_cell.angle_alpha   90.00
_cell.angle_beta   90.00
_cell.angle_gamma   90.00
#
_symmetry.space_group_name_H-M   'P 1'
#
loop_
_entity.id
_entity.type
_entity.pdbx_description
1 polymer ?
#
loop_
_entity_poly.entity_id
_entity_poly.type
_entity_poly.pdbx_seq_one_letter_code
_entity_poly.pdbx_strand_id
1 'polypeptide(L)'
;MSKIIGIDLGTTNSCVAVMEGGEAVVIPNSEGARTTPSVVAFNKQGERIVGQTAKNQAVTNAERTIISIKRHMGSDYRVDIEGKKYSPQEVSAMVLQKLKADAEAYIGSPVTQAVITVPAYFTDAQRQATKDAGK
;
A
#
# COMPACT_ATOMS: atom_id res chain seq x y z
N MET A 1 19.11 -7.80 -14.01
CA MET A 1 18.14 -8.38 -13.06
C MET A 1 17.26 -7.27 -12.56
N SER A 2 15.94 -7.49 -12.46
CA SER A 2 15.03 -6.54 -11.81
C SER A 2 15.46 -6.37 -10.34
N LYS A 3 15.57 -5.13 -9.85
CA LYS A 3 15.83 -4.89 -8.42
C LYS A 3 14.65 -5.43 -7.61
N ILE A 4 14.94 -6.13 -6.52
CA ILE A 4 13.95 -6.53 -5.51
C ILE A 4 13.81 -5.37 -4.53
N ILE A 5 12.58 -4.94 -4.24
CA ILE A 5 12.29 -3.89 -3.26
C ILE A 5 11.85 -4.48 -1.93
N GLY A 6 12.18 -3.80 -0.82
CA GLY A 6 11.64 -4.07 0.50
C GLY A 6 10.48 -3.13 0.79
N ILE A 7 9.31 -3.67 1.13
CA ILE A 7 8.12 -2.88 1.48
C ILE A 7 7.74 -3.15 2.93
N ASP A 8 7.74 -2.09 3.73
CA ASP A 8 7.00 -2.08 4.98
C ASP A 8 5.55 -1.66 4.72
N LEU A 9 4.63 -2.62 4.76
CA LEU A 9 3.20 -2.34 4.59
C LEU A 9 2.60 -2.07 5.98
N GLY A 10 2.63 -0.87 6.52
CA GLY A 10 2.09 -0.65 7.88
C GLY A 10 0.57 -0.47 7.92
N THR A 11 0.01 -0.47 9.13
CA THR A 11 -1.42 -0.16 9.34
C THR A 11 -1.73 1.32 9.06
N THR A 12 -0.81 2.20 9.42
CA THR A 12 -0.98 3.66 9.33
C THR A 12 -0.13 4.27 8.23
N ASN A 13 1.14 3.89 8.15
CA ASN A 13 2.10 4.36 7.16
C ASN A 13 2.79 3.15 6.57
N SER A 14 3.16 3.25 5.29
CA SER A 14 3.96 2.28 4.59
C SER A 14 5.24 2.95 4.07
N CYS A 15 6.26 2.14 3.79
CA CYS A 15 7.58 2.59 3.36
C CYS A 15 8.14 1.62 2.32
N VAL A 16 8.99 2.11 1.42
CA VAL A 16 9.69 1.29 0.43
C VAL A 16 11.18 1.60 0.43
N ALA A 17 11.99 0.55 0.34
CA ALA A 17 13.44 0.63 0.31
C ALA A 17 14.03 -0.26 -0.80
N VAL A 18 15.23 0.09 -1.24
CA VAL A 18 16.05 -0.67 -2.20
C VAL A 18 17.42 -0.94 -1.63
N MET A 19 18.11 -1.96 -2.16
CA MET A 19 19.53 -2.16 -1.90
C MET A 19 20.37 -1.38 -2.92
N GLU A 20 21.25 -0.50 -2.43
CA GLU A 20 22.21 0.25 -3.24
C GLU A 20 23.59 0.20 -2.57
N GLY A 21 24.62 -0.23 -3.31
CA GLY A 21 25.98 -0.34 -2.76
C GLY A 21 26.13 -1.28 -1.56
N GLY A 22 25.18 -2.20 -1.34
CA GLY A 22 25.15 -3.07 -0.17
C GLY A 22 24.39 -2.49 1.03
N GLU A 23 23.88 -1.27 0.93
CA GLU A 23 23.10 -0.61 1.98
C GLU A 23 21.62 -0.51 1.60
N ALA A 24 20.75 -0.55 2.61
CA ALA A 24 19.32 -0.34 2.43
C ALA A 24 19.01 1.17 2.40
N VAL A 25 18.47 1.65 1.28
CA VAL A 25 18.12 3.05 1.06
C VAL A 25 16.59 3.18 1.00
N VAL A 26 16.03 4.02 1.87
CA VAL A 26 14.60 4.37 1.85
C VAL A 26 14.33 5.37 0.74
N ILE A 27 13.38 5.05 -0.14
CA ILE A 27 13.01 5.87 -1.30
C ILE A 27 11.94 6.91 -0.90
N PRO A 28 12.06 8.18 -1.35
CA PRO A 28 10.97 9.13 -1.23
C PRO A 28 9.84 8.80 -2.20
N ASN A 29 8.59 8.95 -1.76
CA ASN A 29 7.42 8.87 -2.63
C ASN A 29 7.31 10.08 -3.57
N SER A 30 6.36 10.05 -4.51
CA SER A 30 6.08 11.19 -5.41
C SER A 30 5.76 12.51 -4.69
N GLU A 31 5.40 12.48 -3.41
CA GLU A 31 5.15 13.65 -2.57
C GLU A 31 6.41 14.15 -1.82
N GLY A 32 7.57 13.50 -2.02
CA GLY A 32 8.84 13.84 -1.38
C GLY A 32 9.03 13.29 0.04
N ALA A 33 8.05 12.54 0.57
CA ALA A 33 8.11 11.95 1.90
C ALA A 33 8.68 10.52 1.86
N ARG A 34 9.40 10.12 2.92
CA ARG A 34 9.94 8.75 3.06
C ARG A 34 8.95 7.72 3.57
N THR A 35 7.71 8.13 3.85
CA THR A 35 6.61 7.24 4.22
C THR A 35 5.35 7.69 3.51
N THR A 36 4.51 6.73 3.14
CA THR A 36 3.23 6.93 2.47
C THR A 36 2.10 6.52 3.41
N PRO A 37 1.14 7.40 3.74
CA PRO A 37 -0.03 7.00 4.53
C PRO A 37 -0.74 5.79 3.90
N SER A 38 -1.11 4.80 4.71
CA SER A 38 -1.84 3.61 4.29
C SER A 38 -3.34 3.92 4.22
N VAL A 39 -3.65 4.89 3.36
CA VAL A 39 -4.97 5.48 3.16
C VAL A 39 -5.28 5.41 1.67
N VAL A 40 -6.47 4.92 1.37
CA VAL A 40 -7.01 4.83 0.01
C VAL A 40 -8.31 5.61 0.01
N ALA A 41 -8.52 6.46 -0.99
CA ALA A 41 -9.81 7.11 -1.18
C ALA A 41 -10.24 7.07 -2.65
N PHE A 42 -11.53 7.25 -2.89
CA PHE A 42 -12.10 7.39 -4.22
C PHE A 42 -12.69 8.79 -4.37
N ASN A 43 -12.31 9.50 -5.43
CA ASN A 43 -12.88 10.82 -5.72
C ASN A 43 -14.31 10.69 -6.31
N LYS A 44 -14.93 11.82 -6.65
CA LYS A 44 -16.30 11.84 -7.20
C LYS A 44 -16.40 11.18 -8.58
N GLN A 45 -15.29 11.07 -9.30
CA GLN A 45 -15.16 10.44 -10.60
C GLN A 45 -14.87 8.93 -10.48
N GLY A 46 -14.79 8.39 -9.26
CA GLY A 46 -14.43 6.99 -9.00
C GLY A 46 -12.94 6.70 -9.16
N GLU A 47 -12.11 7.72 -9.37
CA GLU A 47 -10.67 7.55 -9.47
C GLU A 47 -10.09 7.32 -8.08
N ARG A 48 -9.15 6.38 -8.03
CA ARG A 48 -8.45 6.00 -6.82
C ARG A 48 -7.31 6.97 -6.53
N ILE A 49 -7.27 7.44 -5.29
CA ILE A 49 -6.14 8.18 -4.73
C ILE A 49 -5.58 7.44 -3.51
N VAL A 50 -4.27 7.52 -3.31
CA VAL A 50 -3.56 6.77 -2.27
C VAL A 50 -2.55 7.69 -1.58
N GLY A 51 -2.28 7.48 -0.30
CA GLY A 51 -1.22 8.20 0.41
C GLY A 51 -1.67 9.56 0.94
N GLN A 52 -0.80 10.56 0.82
CA GLN A 52 -1.02 11.88 1.42
C GLN A 52 -2.26 12.58 0.84
N THR A 53 -2.47 12.49 -0.46
CA THR A 53 -3.65 13.07 -1.13
C THR A 53 -4.94 12.46 -0.60
N ALA A 54 -4.98 11.14 -0.38
CA ALA A 54 -6.12 10.47 0.23
C ALA A 54 -6.36 10.90 1.68
N LYS A 55 -5.27 11.01 2.47
CA LYS A 55 -5.32 11.46 3.86
C LYS A 55 -5.84 12.90 4.00
N ASN A 56 -5.45 13.81 3.10
CA ASN A 56 -5.83 15.22 3.16
C ASN A 56 -7.35 15.44 3.08
N GLN A 57 -8.06 14.57 2.37
CA GLN A 57 -9.51 14.67 2.20
C GLN A 57 -10.31 13.70 3.09
N ALA A 58 -9.65 12.98 4.01
CA ALA A 58 -10.31 11.92 4.78
C ALA A 58 -11.49 12.43 5.63
N VAL A 59 -11.46 13.69 6.05
CA VAL A 59 -12.56 14.32 6.83
C VAL A 59 -13.73 14.73 5.93
N THR A 60 -13.45 15.32 4.77
CA THR A 60 -14.48 15.85 3.86
C THR A 60 -15.03 14.78 2.90
N ASN A 61 -14.34 13.65 2.76
CA ASN A 61 -14.70 12.52 1.91
C ASN A 61 -14.67 11.20 2.68
N ALA A 62 -15.19 11.19 3.91
CA ALA A 62 -15.07 10.08 4.86
C ALA A 62 -15.67 8.77 4.31
N GLU A 63 -16.85 8.82 3.68
CA GLU A 63 -17.54 7.62 3.16
C GLU A 63 -16.78 6.94 2.02
N ARG A 64 -15.91 7.66 1.31
CA ARG A 64 -15.09 7.11 0.23
C ARG A 64 -13.64 6.94 0.62
N THR A 65 -13.30 7.07 1.91
CA THR A 65 -11.92 6.98 2.41
C THR A 65 -11.76 5.79 3.34
N ILE A 66 -10.77 4.95 3.03
CA ILE A 66 -10.44 3.72 3.75
C ILE A 66 -9.12 3.93 4.48
N ILE A 67 -9.15 3.71 5.79
CA ILE A 67 -7.99 3.78 6.68
C ILE A 67 -7.85 2.48 7.48
N SER A 68 -6.65 2.19 7.98
CA SER A 68 -6.38 1.06 8.88
C SER A 68 -6.77 -0.32 8.33
N ILE A 69 -6.84 -0.48 7.00
CA ILE A 69 -7.35 -1.71 6.38
C ILE A 69 -6.52 -2.95 6.74
N LYS A 70 -5.23 -2.77 7.08
CA LYS A 70 -4.35 -3.86 7.52
C LYS A 70 -4.88 -4.61 8.74
N ARG A 71 -5.71 -3.98 9.59
CA ARG A 71 -6.36 -4.62 10.75
C ARG A 71 -7.32 -5.74 10.36
N HIS A 72 -7.79 -5.74 9.11
CA HIS A 72 -8.78 -6.69 8.60
C HIS A 72 -8.18 -7.75 7.68
N MET A 73 -6.86 -7.78 7.47
CA MET A 73 -6.21 -8.78 6.62
C MET A 73 -6.56 -10.20 7.08
N GLY A 74 -6.78 -11.11 6.11
CA GLY A 74 -7.10 -12.51 6.39
C GLY A 74 -8.54 -12.76 6.88
N SER A 75 -9.43 -11.76 6.80
CA SER A 75 -10.85 -11.89 7.16
C SER A 75 -11.79 -11.80 5.94
N ASP A 76 -13.08 -12.04 6.17
CA ASP A 76 -14.17 -11.84 5.22
C ASP A 76 -14.69 -10.39 5.16
N TYR A 77 -14.08 -9.48 5.93
CA TYR A 77 -14.42 -8.05 5.94
C TYR A 77 -14.46 -7.48 4.52
N ARG A 78 -15.41 -6.59 4.26
CA ARG A 78 -15.54 -5.87 3.00
C ARG A 78 -15.85 -4.41 3.28
N VAL A 79 -15.18 -3.52 2.56
CA VAL A 79 -15.53 -2.09 2.51
C VAL A 79 -16.40 -1.88 1.28
N ASP A 80 -17.55 -1.26 1.48
CA ASP A 80 -18.44 -0.86 0.38
C ASP A 80 -18.14 0.60 0.01
N ILE A 81 -17.81 0.84 -1.27
CA ILE A 81 -17.66 2.17 -1.83
C ILE A 81 -18.60 2.26 -3.03
N GLU A 82 -19.70 2.99 -2.85
CA GLU A 82 -20.73 3.22 -3.89
C GLU A 82 -21.29 1.93 -4.51
N GLY A 83 -21.56 0.91 -3.69
CA GLY A 83 -22.10 -0.38 -4.12
C GLY A 83 -21.03 -1.38 -4.60
N LYS A 84 -19.75 -0.97 -4.65
CA LYS A 84 -18.63 -1.86 -4.96
C LYS A 84 -17.92 -2.28 -3.69
N LYS A 85 -17.88 -3.59 -3.46
CA LYS A 85 -17.23 -4.20 -2.30
C LYS A 85 -15.76 -4.49 -2.59
N TYR A 86 -14.89 -4.07 -1.68
CA TYR A 86 -13.45 -4.33 -1.71
C TYR A 86 -13.02 -5.12 -0.49
N SER A 87 -12.20 -6.14 -0.71
CA SER A 87 -11.51 -6.89 0.33
C SER A 87 -10.30 -6.12 0.89
N PRO A 88 -9.86 -6.45 2.11
CA PRO A 88 -8.63 -5.90 2.68
C PRO A 88 -7.41 -6.07 1.79
N GLN A 89 -7.33 -7.19 1.08
CA GLN A 89 -6.27 -7.53 0.14
C GLN A 89 -6.29 -6.59 -1.06
N GLU A 90 -7.47 -6.36 -1.66
CA GLU A 90 -7.61 -5.44 -2.79
C GLU A 90 -7.23 -4.02 -2.41
N VAL A 91 -7.69 -3.52 -1.26
CA VAL A 91 -7.32 -2.16 -0.79
C VAL A 91 -5.82 -2.09 -0.46
N SER A 92 -5.25 -3.11 0.18
CA SER A 92 -3.81 -3.15 0.46
C SER A 92 -2.98 -3.21 -0.83
N ALA A 93 -3.46 -3.90 -1.86
CA ALA A 93 -2.83 -3.93 -3.18
C ALA A 93 -2.76 -2.54 -3.80
N MET A 94 -3.75 -1.67 -3.54
CA MET A 94 -3.70 -0.27 -3.99
C MET A 94 -2.54 0.51 -3.36
N VAL A 95 -2.28 0.27 -2.07
CA VAL A 95 -1.13 0.85 -1.36
C VAL A 95 0.18 0.31 -1.93
N LEU A 96 0.27 -1.00 -2.14
CA LEU A 96 1.45 -1.65 -2.73
C LEU A 96 1.73 -1.16 -4.16
N GLN A 97 0.70 -0.94 -4.98
CA GLN A 97 0.84 -0.39 -6.32
C GLN A 97 1.41 1.04 -6.32
N LYS A 98 1.00 1.89 -5.37
CA LYS A 98 1.58 3.23 -5.20
C LYS A 98 3.07 3.14 -4.84
N LEU A 99 3.42 2.30 -3.87
CA LEU A 99 4.82 2.10 -3.45
C LEU A 99 5.69 1.53 -4.56
N LYS A 100 5.15 0.59 -5.35
CA LYS A 100 5.81 0.07 -6.54
C LYS A 100 6.05 1.18 -7.56
N ALA A 101 5.04 1.99 -7.87
CA ALA A 101 5.18 3.07 -8.84
C ALA A 101 6.23 4.12 -8.39
N ASP A 102 6.23 4.47 -7.10
CA ASP A 102 7.25 5.36 -6.51
C ASP A 102 8.65 4.76 -6.65
N ALA A 103 8.81 3.46 -6.37
CA ALA A 103 10.09 2.77 -6.53
C ALA A 103 10.52 2.67 -8.00
N GLU A 104 9.62 2.37 -8.94
CA GLU A 104 9.91 2.31 -10.37
C GLU A 104 10.37 3.67 -10.91
N ALA A 105 9.72 4.75 -10.48
CA ALA A 105 10.11 6.11 -10.84
C ALA A 105 11.51 6.47 -10.31
N TYR A 106 11.83 6.06 -9.08
CA TYR A 106 13.16 6.28 -8.48
C TYR A 106 14.25 5.44 -9.16
N ILE A 107 13.98 4.16 -9.43
CA ILE A 107 14.95 3.21 -10.01
C ILE A 107 15.13 3.46 -11.52
N GLY A 108 14.11 4.00 -12.20
CA GLY A 108 14.11 4.19 -13.65
C GLY A 108 13.87 2.91 -14.44
N SER A 109 13.36 1.84 -13.82
CA SER A 109 13.06 0.57 -14.47
C SER A 109 11.93 -0.20 -13.77
N PRO A 110 11.24 -1.14 -14.45
CA PRO A 110 10.16 -1.91 -13.86
C PRO A 110 10.59 -2.77 -12.66
N VAL A 111 9.72 -2.86 -11.66
CA VAL A 111 9.88 -3.70 -10.46
C VAL A 111 8.84 -4.81 -10.49
N THR A 112 9.32 -6.05 -10.45
CA THR A 112 8.46 -7.26 -10.53
C THR A 112 8.52 -8.13 -9.28
N GLN A 113 9.41 -7.81 -8.33
CA GLN A 113 9.64 -8.62 -7.13
C GLN A 113 9.76 -7.72 -5.91
N ALA A 114 9.16 -8.14 -4.80
CA ALA A 114 9.22 -7.44 -3.54
C ALA A 114 9.25 -8.41 -2.35
N VAL A 115 9.86 -7.97 -1.26
CA VAL A 115 9.71 -8.56 0.08
C VAL A 115 8.78 -7.65 0.88
N ILE A 116 7.68 -8.18 1.42
CA ILE A 116 6.64 -7.40 2.12
C ILE A 116 6.57 -7.81 3.59
N THR A 117 6.58 -6.84 4.51
CA THR A 117 6.53 -7.09 5.95
C THR A 117 5.14 -7.51 6.45
N VAL A 118 5.12 -8.35 7.48
CA VAL A 118 3.93 -8.70 8.27
C VAL A 118 4.29 -8.71 9.75
N PRO A 119 3.35 -8.37 10.66
CA PRO A 119 3.57 -8.55 12.09
C PRO A 119 3.94 -10.00 12.45
N ALA A 120 4.82 -10.19 13.43
CA ALA A 120 5.25 -11.52 13.85
C ALA A 120 4.08 -12.42 14.31
N TYR A 121 3.03 -11.82 14.89
CA TYR A 121 1.84 -12.51 15.38
C TYR A 121 0.77 -12.78 14.30
N PHE A 122 1.00 -12.40 13.04
CA PHE A 122 0.03 -12.70 11.97
C PHE A 122 -0.15 -14.21 11.80
N THR A 123 -1.40 -14.65 11.70
CA THR A 123 -1.75 -16.04 11.36
C THR A 123 -1.44 -16.35 9.90
N ASP A 124 -1.44 -17.63 9.52
CA ASP A 124 -1.18 -18.04 8.14
C ASP A 124 -2.17 -17.43 7.13
N ALA A 125 -3.44 -17.32 7.51
CA ALA A 125 -4.45 -16.66 6.68
C ALA A 125 -4.13 -15.18 6.44
N GLN A 126 -3.64 -14.46 7.46
CA GLN A 126 -3.27 -13.05 7.34
C GLN A 126 -2.00 -12.88 6.51
N ARG A 127 -1.02 -13.78 6.67
CA ARG A 127 0.21 -13.82 5.86
C ARG A 127 -0.09 -14.09 4.39
N GLN A 128 -0.96 -15.07 4.12
CA GLN A 128 -1.39 -15.41 2.76
C GLN A 128 -2.16 -14.25 2.13
N ALA A 129 -3.06 -13.59 2.88
CA ALA A 129 -3.75 -12.40 2.42
C ALA A 129 -2.78 -11.25 2.05
N THR A 130 -1.72 -11.03 2.83
CA THR A 130 -0.69 -10.04 2.48
C THR A 130 0.09 -10.44 1.22
N LYS A 131 0.39 -11.73 1.05
CA LYS A 131 1.02 -12.25 -0.17
C LYS A 131 0.11 -12.07 -1.39
N ASP A 132 -1.19 -12.31 -1.24
CA ASP A 132 -2.17 -12.15 -2.33
C ASP A 132 -2.35 -10.68 -2.72
N ALA A 133 -2.28 -9.75 -1.76
CA ALA A 133 -2.27 -8.32 -2.07
C ALA A 133 -1.05 -7.87 -2.89
N GLY A 134 0.06 -8.61 -2.82
CA GLY A 134 1.30 -8.34 -3.55
C GLY A 134 1.42 -9.05 -4.90
N LYS A 135 0.42 -9.84 -5.31
CA LYS A 135 0.34 -10.46 -6.64
C LYS A 135 -0.21 -9.48 -7.66
#